data_AF-A0A2A9PF48-F1
#
_entry.id   AF-A0A2A9PF48-F1
#
_cell.length_a   1.000
_cell.length_b   1.000
_cell.length_c   1.000
_cell.angle_alpha   90.00
_cell.angle_beta   90.00
_cell.angle_gamma   90.00
#
_symmetry.space_group_name_H-M   'P 1'
#
loop_
_entity.id
_entity.type
_entity.pdbx_description
1 polymer ?
#
loop_
_entity_poly.entity_id
_entity_poly.type
_entity_poly.pdbx_seq_one_letter_code
_entity_poly.pdbx_strand_id
1 'polypeptide(L)'
;MGQALQYVNIARDVQRDAAIGRVYIATTWLRQENLSPWAVLAKANDERIARLQRRMLDKADKIYRWTERVMDQLPDEVRGPIRTVVESYMAMGETVRVDPLRGLRGERKLKLPWWRRLAVARRAMRRAKRA
;
A
#
# COMPACT_ATOMS: atom_id res chain seq x y z
N MET A 1 11.82 -4.64 3.25
CA MET A 1 10.54 -4.01 3.67
C MET A 1 10.21 -2.72 2.92
N GLY A 2 11.13 -1.74 2.82
CA GLY A 2 10.82 -0.43 2.22
C GLY A 2 10.16 -0.47 0.83
N GLN A 3 10.56 -1.41 -0.04
CA GLN A 3 9.91 -1.62 -1.35
C GLN A 3 8.43 -2.01 -1.25
N ALA A 4 8.04 -2.86 -0.28
CA ALA A 4 6.64 -3.23 -0.07
C ALA A 4 5.80 -1.99 0.29
N LEU A 5 6.34 -1.16 1.18
CA LEU A 5 5.68 0.09 1.60
C LEU A 5 5.52 1.06 0.42
N GLN A 6 6.52 1.12 -0.47
CA GLN A 6 6.43 1.95 -1.69
C GLN A 6 5.39 1.43 -2.68
N TYR A 7 5.31 0.11 -2.90
CA TYR A 7 4.24 -0.46 -3.72
C TYR A 7 2.85 -0.12 -3.18
N VAL A 8 2.64 -0.23 -1.86
CA VAL A 8 1.38 0.18 -1.22
C VAL A 8 1.14 1.67 -1.40
N ASN A 9 2.16 2.52 -1.19
CA ASN A 9 2.06 3.98 -1.32
C ASN A 9 1.68 4.42 -2.73
N ILE A 10 2.28 3.83 -3.76
CA ILE A 10 1.92 4.15 -5.14
C ILE A 10 0.50 3.66 -5.42
N ALA A 11 0.20 2.40 -5.06
CA ALA A 11 -1.10 1.81 -5.34
C ALA A 11 -2.27 2.58 -4.71
N ARG A 12 -2.10 3.12 -3.49
CA ARG A 12 -3.15 3.87 -2.78
C ARG A 12 -3.41 5.28 -3.30
N ASP A 13 -2.41 5.90 -3.94
CA ASP A 13 -2.42 7.34 -4.23
C ASP A 13 -2.43 7.63 -5.75
N VAL A 14 -2.53 6.62 -6.62
CA VAL A 14 -2.58 6.77 -8.10
C VAL A 14 -3.46 7.93 -8.57
N GLN A 15 -4.67 8.04 -8.02
CA GLN A 15 -5.61 9.10 -8.40
C GLN A 15 -5.16 10.49 -7.94
N ARG A 16 -4.62 10.59 -6.71
CA ARG A 16 -4.08 11.86 -6.21
C ARG A 16 -2.84 12.26 -7.00
N ASP A 17 -1.95 11.31 -7.30
CA ASP A 17 -0.75 11.54 -8.06
C ASP A 17 -1.10 12.01 -9.49
N ALA A 18 -2.09 11.37 -10.12
CA ALA A 18 -2.62 11.80 -11.42
C ALA A 18 -3.18 13.22 -11.39
N ALA A 19 -3.89 13.60 -10.32
CA ALA A 19 -4.45 14.95 -10.15
C ALA A 19 -3.37 16.06 -10.06
N ILE A 20 -2.14 15.71 -9.69
CA ILE A 20 -0.98 16.62 -9.70
C ILE A 20 -0.02 16.35 -10.88
N GLY A 21 -0.48 15.65 -11.91
CA GLY A 21 0.28 15.41 -13.14
C GLY A 21 1.37 14.34 -13.02
N ARG A 22 1.29 13.44 -12.03
CA ARG A 22 2.31 12.41 -11.77
C ARG A 22 1.80 11.00 -12.03
N VAL A 23 2.65 10.17 -12.62
CA VAL A 23 2.38 8.74 -12.86
C VAL A 23 3.58 7.92 -12.39
N TYR A 24 3.35 7.07 -11.38
CA TYR A 24 4.37 6.17 -10.82
C TYR A 24 4.17 4.70 -11.22
N ILE A 25 3.15 4.40 -12.02
CA ILE A 25 2.94 3.07 -12.58
C ILE A 25 4.02 2.83 -13.65
N ALA A 26 4.68 1.67 -13.57
CA ALA A 26 5.71 1.30 -14.55
C ALA A 26 5.15 1.34 -15.97
N THR A 27 5.83 2.07 -16.85
CA THR A 27 5.41 2.25 -18.26
C THR A 27 5.33 0.93 -19.02
N THR A 28 6.15 -0.04 -18.66
CA THR A 28 6.09 -1.41 -19.21
C THR A 28 4.78 -2.11 -18.87
N TRP A 29 4.21 -1.89 -17.68
CA TRP A 29 2.94 -2.49 -17.30
C TRP A 29 1.75 -1.76 -17.91
N LEU A 30 1.84 -0.43 -18.04
CA LEU A 30 0.83 0.34 -18.78
C LEU A 30 0.73 -0.16 -20.23
N ARG A 31 1.88 -0.35 -20.89
CA ARG A 31 1.94 -0.89 -22.26
C ARG A 31 1.29 -2.27 -22.39
N GLN A 32 1.48 -3.15 -21.40
CA GLN A 32 0.84 -4.48 -21.37
C GLN A 32 -0.69 -4.42 -21.32
N GLU A 33 -1.26 -3.33 -20.77
CA GLU A 33 -2.72 -3.08 -20.72
C GLU A 33 -3.20 -2.13 -21.84
N ASN A 34 -2.35 -1.85 -22.84
CA ASN A 34 -2.60 -0.86 -23.90
C ASN A 34 -2.95 0.54 -23.36
N LEU A 35 -2.24 0.96 -22.32
CA LEU A 35 -2.35 2.28 -21.70
C LEU A 35 -1.07 3.10 -21.90
N SER A 36 -1.25 4.41 -22.04
CA SER A 36 -0.18 5.40 -21.93
C SER A 36 -0.22 6.08 -20.54
N PRO A 37 0.87 6.72 -20.10
CA PRO A 37 0.82 7.58 -18.91
C PRO A 37 -0.24 8.68 -19.00
N TRP A 38 -0.45 9.24 -20.20
CA TRP A 38 -1.50 10.24 -20.43
C TRP A 38 -2.90 9.69 -20.18
N ALA A 39 -3.16 8.43 -20.51
CA ALA A 39 -4.44 7.78 -20.19
C ALA A 39 -4.68 7.68 -18.68
N VAL A 40 -3.62 7.46 -17.89
CA VAL A 40 -3.69 7.47 -16.42
C VAL A 40 -4.05 8.87 -15.89
N LEU A 41 -3.40 9.91 -16.43
CA LEU A 41 -3.68 11.30 -16.05
C LEU A 41 -5.12 11.71 -16.40
N ALA A 42 -5.61 11.31 -17.57
CA ALA A 42 -6.95 11.65 -18.03
C ALA A 42 -8.04 10.89 -17.27
N LYS A 43 -7.80 9.61 -16.93
CA LYS A 43 -8.81 8.74 -16.33
C LYS A 43 -8.18 7.72 -15.37
N ALA A 44 -7.80 8.18 -14.18
CA ALA A 44 -7.20 7.33 -13.14
C ALA A 44 -8.16 6.30 -12.49
N ASN A 45 -9.45 6.32 -12.83
CA ASN A 45 -10.47 5.37 -12.35
C ASN A 45 -10.77 4.22 -13.33
N ASP A 46 -9.92 4.01 -14.34
CA ASP A 46 -10.02 2.89 -15.30
C ASP A 46 -9.78 1.53 -14.62
N GLU A 47 -10.55 0.51 -14.98
CA GLU A 47 -10.41 -0.85 -14.42
C GLU A 47 -9.04 -1.49 -14.71
N ARG A 48 -8.41 -1.13 -15.84
CA ARG A 48 -7.02 -1.53 -16.15
C ARG A 48 -6.06 -0.99 -15.10
N ILE A 49 -6.25 0.26 -14.67
CA ILE A 49 -5.43 0.88 -13.63
C ILE A 49 -5.66 0.16 -12.30
N ALA A 50 -6.91 -0.19 -11.97
CA ALA A 50 -7.22 -0.99 -10.79
C ALA A 50 -6.54 -2.37 -10.80
N ARG A 51 -6.41 -3.02 -11.96
CA ARG A 51 -5.62 -4.26 -12.11
C ARG A 51 -4.14 -4.03 -11.81
N LEU A 52 -3.57 -2.92 -12.29
CA LEU A 52 -2.17 -2.57 -12.03
C LEU A 52 -1.92 -2.21 -10.56
N GLN A 53 -2.86 -1.53 -9.90
CA GLN A 53 -2.84 -1.30 -8.45
C GLN A 53 -2.82 -2.64 -7.70
N ARG A 54 -3.70 -3.59 -8.04
CA ARG A 54 -3.68 -4.95 -7.44
C ARG A 54 -2.34 -5.66 -7.65
N ARG A 55 -1.76 -5.59 -8.85
CA ARG A 55 -0.44 -6.16 -9.15
C ARG A 55 0.68 -5.58 -8.26
N MET A 56 0.63 -4.28 -7.93
CA MET A 56 1.57 -3.68 -6.98
C MET A 56 1.37 -4.23 -5.56
N LEU A 57 0.12 -4.35 -5.12
CA LEU A 57 -0.20 -4.89 -3.79
C LEU A 57 0.22 -6.37 -3.67
N ASP A 58 0.09 -7.16 -4.72
CA ASP A 58 0.56 -8.55 -4.72
C ASP A 58 2.08 -8.65 -4.61
N LYS A 59 2.81 -7.69 -5.20
CA LYS A 59 4.26 -7.57 -5.01
C LYS A 59 4.60 -7.13 -3.58
N ALA A 60 3.84 -6.20 -3.00
CA ALA A 60 3.99 -5.81 -1.62
C ALA A 60 3.81 -7.00 -0.67
N ASP A 61 2.77 -7.82 -0.87
CA ASP A 61 2.50 -9.02 -0.05
C ASP A 61 3.59 -10.07 -0.16
N LYS A 62 4.15 -10.28 -1.35
CA LYS A 62 5.29 -11.20 -1.54
C LYS A 62 6.51 -10.73 -0.75
N ILE A 63 6.85 -9.44 -0.84
CA ILE A 63 7.98 -8.87 -0.11
C ILE A 63 7.72 -8.89 1.40
N TYR A 64 6.50 -8.55 1.84
CA TYR A 64 6.09 -8.58 3.24
C TYR A 64 6.28 -9.99 3.82
N ARG A 65 5.74 -11.03 3.16
CA ARG A 65 5.90 -12.43 3.61
C ARG A 65 7.37 -12.86 3.70
N TRP A 66 8.19 -12.46 2.73
CA TRP A 66 9.62 -12.77 2.75
C TRP A 66 10.36 -12.06 3.89
N THR A 67 9.95 -10.85 4.23
CA THR A 67 10.61 -10.01 5.25
C THR A 67 10.02 -10.12 6.65
N GLU A 68 8.86 -10.80 6.83
CA GLU A 68 8.21 -10.95 8.13
C GLU A 68 9.15 -11.60 9.16
N ARG A 69 9.79 -12.72 8.80
CA ARG A 69 10.73 -13.44 9.68
C ARG A 69 11.99 -12.64 10.00
N VAL A 70 12.41 -11.76 9.09
CA VAL A 70 13.58 -10.88 9.32
C VAL A 70 13.23 -9.79 10.34
N MET A 71 11.96 -9.32 10.37
CA MET A 71 11.53 -8.35 11.38
C MET A 71 11.59 -8.91 12.80
N ASP A 72 11.39 -10.21 12.97
CA ASP A 72 11.48 -10.83 14.30
C ASP A 72 12.93 -10.81 14.85
N GLN A 73 13.93 -10.60 14.00
CA GLN A 73 15.36 -10.49 14.39
C GLN A 73 15.76 -9.07 14.82
N LEU A 74 14.86 -8.09 14.71
CA LEU A 74 15.14 -6.71 15.14
C LEU A 74 15.28 -6.63 16.67
N PRO A 75 16.07 -5.68 17.20
CA PRO A 75 16.09 -5.39 18.64
C PRO A 75 14.69 -5.11 19.20
N ASP A 76 14.44 -5.52 20.44
CA ASP A 76 13.11 -5.47 21.07
C ASP A 76 12.54 -4.04 21.08
N GLU A 77 13.40 -3.04 21.25
CA GLU A 77 13.05 -1.63 21.35
C GLU A 77 12.45 -1.08 20.04
N VAL A 78 12.89 -1.61 18.89
CA VAL A 78 12.48 -1.13 17.56
C VAL A 78 11.52 -2.06 16.84
N ARG A 79 11.46 -3.34 17.22
CA ARG A 79 10.60 -4.37 16.59
C ARG A 79 9.13 -3.97 16.61
N GLY A 80 8.61 -3.55 17.77
CA GLY A 80 7.20 -3.18 17.95
C GLY A 80 6.77 -1.99 17.09
N PRO A 81 7.47 -0.84 17.15
CA PRO A 81 7.20 0.32 16.29
C PRO A 81 7.28 0.00 14.79
N ILE A 82 8.32 -0.70 14.34
CA ILE A 82 8.48 -1.06 12.92
C ILE A 82 7.32 -1.94 12.45
N ARG A 83 6.98 -2.98 13.23
CA ARG A 83 5.85 -3.85 12.89
C ARG A 83 4.55 -3.07 12.80
N THR A 84 4.31 -2.13 13.71
CA THR A 84 3.11 -1.28 13.69
C THR A 84 3.00 -0.46 12.39
N VAL A 85 4.12 0.12 11.93
CA VAL A 85 4.16 0.87 10.65
C VAL A 85 3.86 -0.07 9.49
N VAL A 86 4.55 -1.21 9.41
CA VAL A 86 4.36 -2.18 8.32
C VAL A 86 2.92 -2.67 8.24
N GLU A 87 2.37 -3.15 9.36
CA GLU A 87 1.00 -3.67 9.42
C GLU A 87 -0.04 -2.60 9.06
N SER A 88 0.19 -1.34 9.46
CA SER A 88 -0.68 -0.23 9.08
C SER A 88 -0.71 -0.01 7.56
N TYR A 89 0.44 -0.15 6.90
CA TYR A 89 0.52 -0.04 5.44
C TYR A 89 -0.14 -1.22 4.75
N MET A 90 0.13 -2.45 5.17
CA MET A 90 -0.49 -3.63 4.57
C MET A 90 -2.02 -3.58 4.70
N ALA A 91 -2.54 -3.11 5.84
CA ALA A 91 -3.98 -2.88 6.01
C ALA A 91 -4.56 -1.77 5.11
N MET A 92 -3.78 -0.73 4.79
CA MET A 92 -4.19 0.25 3.77
C MET A 92 -4.22 -0.38 2.38
N GLY A 93 -3.24 -1.23 2.04
CA GLY A 93 -3.23 -2.01 0.81
C GLY A 93 -4.50 -2.85 0.64
N GLU A 94 -4.93 -3.55 1.70
CA GLU A 94 -6.17 -4.32 1.67
C GLU A 94 -7.41 -3.44 1.45
N THR A 95 -7.42 -2.24 2.05
CA THR A 95 -8.51 -1.27 1.81
C THR A 95 -8.57 -0.83 0.35
N VAL A 96 -7.42 -0.66 -0.30
CA VAL A 96 -7.32 -0.31 -1.72
C VAL A 96 -7.80 -1.46 -2.62
N ARG A 97 -7.64 -2.72 -2.23
CA ARG A 97 -8.18 -3.86 -2.99
C ARG A 97 -9.70 -3.85 -3.06
N VAL A 98 -10.34 -3.55 -1.94
CA VAL A 98 -11.80 -3.54 -1.80
C VAL A 98 -12.42 -2.33 -2.51
N ASP A 99 -11.82 -1.15 -2.35
CA ASP A 99 -12.30 0.09 -2.97
C ASP A 99 -11.12 0.93 -3.48
N PRO A 100 -10.63 0.66 -4.71
CA PRO A 100 -9.54 1.43 -5.32
C PRO A 100 -9.90 2.91 -5.52
N LEU A 101 -11.20 3.21 -5.62
CA LEU A 101 -11.73 4.55 -5.85
C LEU A 101 -11.96 5.31 -4.55
N ARG A 102 -11.71 4.71 -3.38
CA ARG A 102 -11.88 5.36 -2.08
C ARG A 102 -11.02 6.61 -1.93
N GLY A 103 -9.87 6.65 -2.60
CA GLY A 103 -9.01 7.84 -2.65
C GLY A 103 -9.69 9.06 -3.29
N LEU A 104 -10.73 8.86 -4.10
CA LEU A 104 -11.51 9.93 -4.75
C LEU A 104 -12.59 10.52 -3.83
N ARG A 105 -13.13 9.73 -2.89
CA ARG A 105 -14.28 10.15 -2.06
C ARG A 105 -13.91 11.07 -0.88
N GLY A 106 -12.64 11.43 -0.75
CA GLY A 106 -12.21 12.29 0.34
C GLY A 106 -11.01 13.14 -0.04
N GLU A 107 -11.15 14.45 0.18
CA GLU A 107 -10.04 15.42 0.25
C GLU A 107 -8.95 15.01 1.28
N ARG A 108 -9.18 13.96 2.08
CA ARG A 108 -8.27 13.45 3.11
C ARG A 108 -7.60 12.15 2.69
N LYS A 109 -6.25 12.12 2.77
CA LYS A 109 -5.40 10.90 2.73
C LYS A 109 -6.10 9.71 3.39
N LEU A 110 -6.07 8.55 2.75
CA LEU A 110 -6.62 7.28 3.25
C LEU A 110 -5.97 6.94 4.61
N LYS A 111 -6.56 7.41 5.71
CA LYS A 111 -6.10 7.16 7.06
C LYS A 111 -6.98 6.05 7.62
N LEU A 112 -6.39 4.93 8.02
CA LEU A 112 -7.08 3.99 8.90
C LEU A 112 -7.66 4.78 10.09
N PRO A 113 -8.92 4.55 10.47
CA PRO A 113 -9.49 5.11 11.69
C PRO A 113 -8.55 4.86 12.86
N TRP A 114 -8.42 5.81 13.78
CA TRP A 114 -7.43 5.75 14.85
C TRP A 114 -7.58 4.48 15.72
N TRP A 115 -8.82 3.98 15.90
CA TRP A 115 -9.08 2.73 16.63
C TRP A 115 -8.55 1.49 15.89
N ARG A 116 -8.60 1.47 14.54
CA ARG A 116 -7.96 0.40 13.74
C ARG A 116 -6.44 0.46 13.87
N ARG A 117 -5.86 1.66 13.89
CA ARG A 117 -4.42 1.84 14.15
C ARG A 117 -4.05 1.32 15.54
N LEU A 118 -4.86 1.62 16.56
CA LEU A 118 -4.66 1.13 17.92
C LEU A 118 -4.78 -0.40 18.00
N ALA A 119 -5.77 -0.99 17.33
CA ALA A 119 -5.96 -2.43 17.29
C ALA A 119 -4.80 -3.15 16.58
N VAL A 120 -4.33 -2.60 15.46
CA VAL A 120 -3.16 -3.10 14.71
C VAL A 120 -1.91 -2.98 15.57
N ALA A 121 -1.65 -1.83 16.19
CA ALA A 121 -0.52 -1.63 17.10
C ALA A 121 -0.54 -2.64 18.26
N ARG A 122 -1.70 -2.82 18.92
CA ARG A 122 -1.87 -3.76 20.03
C ARG A 122 -1.68 -5.21 19.60
N ARG A 123 -2.05 -5.58 18.37
CA ARG A 123 -1.83 -6.93 17.83
C ARG A 123 -0.35 -7.14 17.48
N ALA A 124 0.29 -6.16 16.85
CA ALA A 124 1.71 -6.19 16.51
C ALA A 124 2.59 -6.31 17.77
N MET A 125 2.33 -5.48 18.78
CA MET A 125 3.04 -5.50 20.07
C MET A 125 2.90 -6.85 20.80
N ARG A 126 1.71 -7.46 20.77
CA ARG A 126 1.47 -8.77 21.42
C ARG A 126 2.12 -9.93 20.68
N ARG A 127 2.29 -9.86 19.36
CA ARG A 127 3.09 -10.86 18.62
C ARG A 127 4.58 -10.68 18.89
N ALA A 128 5.08 -9.44 18.96
CA ALA A 128 6.49 -9.15 19.26
C ALA A 128 6.94 -9.65 20.65
N LYS A 129 6.03 -9.67 21.64
CA LYS A 129 6.30 -10.18 23.01
C LYS A 129 6.22 -11.71 23.14
N ARG A 130 5.83 -12.43 22.08
CA ARG A 130 5.61 -13.90 22.09
C ARG A 130 6.58 -14.68 21.20
N ALA A 131 7.43 -13.98 20.46
CA ALA A 131 8.50 -14.54 19.64
C ALA A 131 9.83 -14.26 20.35
#